data_AF-A0A4D7CXH8-F1
#
_entry.id   AF-A0A4D7CXH8-F1
#
_cell.length_a   1.000
_cell.length_b   1.000
_cell.length_c   1.000
_cell.angle_alpha   90.00
_cell.angle_beta   90.00
_cell.angle_gamma   90.00
#
_symmetry.space_group_name_H-M   'P 1'
#
loop_
_entity.id
_entity.type
_entity.pdbx_description
1 polymer ?
#
loop_
_entity_poly.entity_id
_entity_poly.type
_entity_poly.pdbx_seq_one_letter_code
_entity_poly.pdbx_strand_id
1 'polypeptide(L)'
;MNVKEKQVFDGQYIKVDDNKKIDVTNVKKITIKLLPYLVFHVTKINGDERERTLMKIVMPFTGEQQPDQTAIVSGETRPTRSVHYIDSDSKMVKRKLDLLNPHKVELTGHRHLLIETNDGEQFDVGFDGNCMNLIEGIEQLQIGDHFEAPVEYFDRASEILNIAKKQNIKIMSHI
;
A
#
# COMPACT_ATOMS: atom_id res chain seq x y z
N MET A 1 4.22 11.66 21.33
CA MET A 1 4.24 11.29 19.90
C MET A 1 4.74 9.86 19.79
N ASN A 2 4.00 8.96 19.13
CA ASN A 2 4.42 7.55 18.97
C ASN A 2 5.58 7.44 17.96
N VAL A 3 6.31 6.32 17.96
CA VAL A 3 7.43 6.02 17.04
C VAL A 3 6.99 6.14 15.57
N LYS A 4 5.79 5.65 15.22
CA LYS A 4 5.22 5.75 13.86
C LYS A 4 4.93 7.20 13.44
N GLU A 5 4.37 8.00 14.35
CA GLU A 5 4.12 9.42 14.10
C GLU A 5 5.41 10.21 13.80
N LYS A 6 6.53 9.86 14.44
CA LYS A 6 7.83 10.50 14.19
C LYS A 6 8.39 10.20 12.78
N GLN A 7 7.91 9.13 12.13
CA GLN A 7 8.29 8.82 10.75
C GLN A 7 7.63 9.79 9.75
N VAL A 8 6.48 10.37 10.10
CA VAL A 8 5.72 11.28 9.22
C VAL A 8 5.73 12.74 9.67
N PHE A 9 6.12 13.03 10.91
CA PHE A 9 6.13 14.38 11.46
C PHE A 9 7.29 14.60 12.44
N ASP A 10 8.03 15.70 12.27
CA ASP A 10 9.18 16.05 13.11
C ASP A 10 8.92 17.21 14.09
N GLY A 11 7.68 17.69 14.18
CA GLY A 11 7.30 18.81 15.04
C GLY A 11 7.01 20.09 14.25
N GLN A 12 7.54 20.21 13.03
CA GLN A 12 7.30 21.34 12.14
C GLN A 12 6.84 20.88 10.75
N TYR A 13 7.45 19.83 10.21
CA TYR A 13 7.21 19.39 8.85
C TYR A 13 6.47 18.06 8.80
N ILE A 14 5.47 17.99 7.92
CA ILE A 14 4.84 16.74 7.47
C ILE A 14 5.70 16.15 6.34
N LYS A 15 6.15 14.91 6.50
CA LYS A 15 6.92 14.16 5.49
C LYS A 15 5.95 13.37 4.63
N VAL A 16 5.71 13.83 3.40
CA VAL A 16 4.75 13.19 2.47
C VAL A 16 5.34 12.00 1.72
N ASP A 17 6.65 12.01 1.52
CA ASP A 17 7.48 10.90 1.04
C ASP A 17 8.93 11.07 1.56
N ASP A 18 9.88 10.25 1.10
CA ASP A 18 11.28 10.29 1.53
C ASP A 18 12.02 11.60 1.16
N ASN A 19 11.58 12.28 0.10
CA ASN A 19 12.25 13.45 -0.47
C ASN A 19 11.48 14.75 -0.25
N LYS A 20 10.21 14.68 0.16
CA LYS A 20 9.32 15.83 0.25
C LYS A 20 8.80 16.05 1.65
N LYS A 21 8.95 17.30 2.09
CA LYS A 21 8.47 17.82 3.37
C LYS A 21 7.64 19.07 3.14
N ILE A 22 6.59 19.23 3.93
CA ILE A 22 5.68 20.38 3.88
C ILE A 22 5.59 20.96 5.28
N ASP A 23 5.84 22.26 5.44
CA ASP A 23 5.65 22.93 6.72
C ASP A 23 4.17 22.87 7.11
N VAL A 24 3.89 22.41 8.33
CA VAL A 24 2.53 22.23 8.83
C VAL A 24 1.73 23.52 8.79
N THR A 25 2.36 24.69 8.98
CA THR A 25 1.67 25.99 8.93
C THR A 25 1.23 26.37 7.53
N ASN A 26 1.85 25.78 6.50
CA ASN A 26 1.52 26.01 5.11
C ASN A 26 0.40 25.08 4.61
N VAL A 27 -0.05 24.13 5.42
CA VAL A 27 -1.11 23.19 5.05
C VAL A 27 -2.48 23.85 5.24
N LYS A 28 -3.18 24.03 4.13
CA LYS A 28 -4.52 24.62 4.10
C LYS A 28 -5.59 23.60 4.43
N LYS A 29 -5.52 22.44 3.78
CA LYS A 29 -6.45 21.32 4.00
C LYS A 29 -5.83 20.00 3.56
N ILE A 30 -6.34 18.92 4.13
CA ILE A 30 -6.04 17.56 3.73
C ILE A 30 -7.31 16.91 3.20
N THR A 31 -7.22 16.34 2.01
CA THR A 31 -8.31 15.65 1.34
C THR A 31 -8.04 14.15 1.34
N ILE A 32 -9.02 13.38 1.81
CA ILE A 32 -8.99 11.91 1.79
C ILE A 32 -9.73 11.44 0.55
N LYS A 33 -9.12 10.53 -0.20
CA LYS A 33 -9.74 9.71 -1.24
C LYS A 33 -9.55 8.24 -0.89
N LEU A 34 -10.55 7.40 -1.13
CA LEU A 34 -10.40 5.95 -0.96
C LEU A 34 -9.97 5.32 -2.28
N LEU A 35 -8.84 4.62 -2.26
CA LEU A 35 -8.34 3.87 -3.41
C LEU A 35 -8.30 2.36 -3.13
N PRO A 36 -8.71 1.53 -4.10
CA PRO A 36 -8.67 0.07 -4.00
C PRO A 36 -7.25 -0.51 -4.15
N TYR A 37 -6.88 -1.44 -3.27
CA TYR A 37 -5.67 -2.26 -3.41
C TYR A 37 -6.01 -3.74 -3.28
N LEU A 38 -5.26 -4.58 -4.00
CA LEU A 38 -5.34 -6.02 -3.92
C LEU A 38 -4.22 -6.57 -3.06
N VAL A 39 -4.57 -7.47 -2.17
CA VAL A 39 -3.66 -8.17 -1.28
C VAL A 39 -3.53 -9.62 -1.76
N PHE A 40 -2.35 -9.97 -2.25
CA PHE A 40 -2.02 -11.26 -2.81
C PHE A 40 -1.27 -12.10 -1.79
N HIS A 41 -1.75 -13.31 -1.52
CA HIS A 41 -0.95 -14.29 -0.77
C HIS A 41 0.20 -14.80 -1.62
N VAL A 42 1.37 -14.98 -0.98
CA VAL A 42 2.53 -15.62 -1.60
C VAL A 42 2.52 -17.12 -1.29
N THR A 43 2.69 -17.94 -2.32
CA THR A 43 2.77 -19.40 -2.20
C THR A 43 4.23 -19.86 -2.30
N LYS A 44 4.70 -20.70 -1.40
CA LYS A 44 5.98 -21.39 -1.56
C LYS A 44 5.78 -22.65 -2.40
N ILE A 45 6.64 -22.84 -3.40
CA ILE A 45 6.65 -24.01 -4.28
C ILE A 45 7.85 -24.87 -3.89
N ASN A 46 7.62 -26.14 -3.60
CA ASN A 46 8.66 -27.09 -3.22
C ASN A 46 8.45 -28.39 -4.00
N GLY A 47 9.02 -28.47 -5.21
CA GLY A 47 8.64 -29.51 -6.18
C GLY A 47 7.16 -29.38 -6.57
N ASP A 48 6.38 -30.43 -6.34
CA ASP A 48 4.94 -30.46 -6.60
C ASP A 48 4.10 -29.88 -5.44
N GLU A 49 4.71 -29.68 -4.26
CA GLU A 49 4.01 -29.17 -3.09
C GLU A 49 3.87 -27.65 -3.14
N ARG A 50 2.67 -27.17 -2.75
CA ARG A 50 2.34 -25.74 -2.68
C ARG A 50 1.87 -25.40 -1.28
N GLU A 51 2.59 -24.51 -0.61
CA GLU A 51 2.29 -24.05 0.74
C GLU A 51 2.00 -22.55 0.76
N ARG A 52 0.95 -22.11 1.46
CA ARG A 52 0.70 -20.67 1.64
C ARG A 52 1.63 -20.10 2.69
N THR A 53 2.32 -19.02 2.34
CA THR A 53 3.17 -18.29 3.29
C THR A 53 2.38 -17.21 4.04
N LEU A 54 2.99 -16.65 5.09
CA LEU A 54 2.47 -15.48 5.82
C LEU A 54 2.65 -14.15 5.06
N MET A 55 3.49 -14.13 4.03
CA MET A 55 3.72 -12.92 3.23
C MET A 55 2.51 -12.64 2.35
N LYS A 56 2.09 -11.38 2.36
CA LYS A 56 1.06 -10.85 1.47
C LYS A 56 1.61 -9.64 0.73
N ILE A 57 1.48 -9.60 -0.59
CA ILE A 57 1.92 -8.50 -1.46
C ILE A 57 0.74 -7.56 -1.70
N VAL A 58 0.96 -6.25 -1.63
CA VAL A 58 -0.06 -5.22 -1.86
C VAL A 58 0.18 -4.58 -3.22
N MET A 59 -0.87 -4.48 -4.03
CA MET A 59 -0.82 -3.93 -5.38
C MET A 59 -2.00 -3.01 -5.63
N PRO A 60 -1.86 -1.93 -6.41
CA PRO A 60 -3.01 -1.17 -6.88
C PRO A 60 -4.01 -2.07 -7.62
N PHE A 61 -5.30 -1.81 -7.45
CA PHE A 61 -6.31 -2.48 -8.25
C PHE A 61 -6.20 -2.07 -9.72
N THR A 62 -6.18 -3.07 -10.62
CA THR A 62 -6.01 -2.85 -12.08
C THR A 62 -7.19 -3.36 -12.90
N GLY A 63 -8.39 -3.46 -12.31
CA GLY A 63 -9.58 -3.88 -13.06
C GLY A 63 -10.02 -2.84 -14.11
N GLU A 64 -10.77 -3.29 -15.12
CA GLU A 64 -11.20 -2.45 -16.24
C GLU A 64 -12.16 -1.33 -15.83
N GLN A 65 -12.96 -1.55 -14.79
CA GLN A 65 -13.84 -0.56 -14.20
C GLN A 65 -13.23 -0.07 -12.90
N GLN A 66 -13.19 1.27 -12.70
CA GLN A 66 -12.85 1.79 -11.39
C GLN A 66 -13.87 1.28 -10.38
N PRO A 67 -13.42 0.64 -9.29
CA PRO A 67 -14.35 0.18 -8.27
C PRO A 67 -14.94 1.40 -7.61
N ASP A 68 -16.26 1.43 -7.52
CA ASP A 68 -16.97 2.44 -6.76
C ASP A 68 -16.82 2.18 -5.25
N GLN A 69 -17.31 3.12 -4.45
CA GLN A 69 -17.22 3.07 -3.00
C GLN A 69 -17.85 1.80 -2.39
N THR A 70 -18.85 1.22 -3.04
CA THR A 70 -19.52 0.00 -2.55
C THR A 70 -18.68 -1.25 -2.78
N ALA A 71 -17.77 -1.19 -3.76
CA ALA A 71 -16.79 -2.25 -4.02
C ALA A 71 -15.56 -2.15 -3.10
N ILE A 72 -15.31 -1.02 -2.43
CA ILE A 72 -14.19 -0.85 -1.49
C ILE A 72 -14.59 -1.43 -0.13
N VAL A 73 -14.65 -2.76 -0.05
CA VAL A 73 -14.91 -3.49 1.20
C VAL A 73 -13.66 -4.25 1.62
N SER A 74 -13.04 -3.80 2.71
CA SER A 74 -11.85 -4.45 3.26
C SER A 74 -12.13 -5.92 3.58
N GLY A 75 -11.38 -6.81 2.94
CA GLY A 75 -11.45 -8.25 3.16
C GLY A 75 -12.35 -9.00 2.18
N GLU A 76 -12.96 -8.33 1.20
CA GLU A 76 -13.70 -9.06 0.16
C GLU A 76 -12.74 -9.89 -0.68
N THR A 77 -13.02 -11.19 -0.80
CA THR A 77 -12.17 -12.10 -1.57
C THR A 77 -12.59 -12.12 -3.05
N ARG A 78 -11.68 -11.75 -3.94
CA ARG A 78 -11.88 -11.70 -5.39
C ARG A 78 -11.13 -12.83 -6.11
N PRO A 79 -11.68 -13.38 -7.21
CA PRO A 79 -10.94 -14.29 -8.05
C PRO A 79 -9.85 -13.54 -8.84
N THR A 80 -8.71 -14.19 -9.07
CA THR A 80 -7.63 -13.68 -9.93
C THR A 80 -6.99 -14.82 -10.71
N ARG A 81 -6.34 -14.49 -11.82
CA ARG A 81 -5.48 -15.42 -12.58
C ARG A 81 -4.00 -15.19 -12.30
N SER A 82 -3.66 -14.30 -11.37
CA SER A 82 -2.27 -14.03 -11.02
C SER A 82 -1.91 -14.67 -9.67
N VAL A 83 -0.77 -15.33 -9.63
CA VAL A 83 -0.20 -15.92 -8.42
C VAL A 83 1.16 -15.30 -8.13
N HIS A 84 1.43 -15.06 -6.84
CA HIS A 84 2.76 -14.71 -6.35
C HIS A 84 3.35 -15.94 -5.66
N TYR A 85 4.60 -16.26 -5.96
CA TYR A 85 5.23 -17.45 -5.42
C TYR A 85 6.72 -17.30 -5.17
N ILE A 86 7.25 -18.13 -4.28
CA ILE A 86 8.67 -18.30 -4.01
C ILE A 86 9.04 -19.71 -4.45
N ASP A 87 10.08 -19.82 -5.28
CA ASP A 87 10.64 -21.11 -5.70
C ASP A 87 11.55 -21.69 -4.60
N SER A 88 11.74 -23.01 -4.56
CA SER A 88 12.40 -23.70 -3.45
C SER A 88 13.81 -23.18 -3.13
N ASP A 89 14.55 -22.80 -4.17
CA ASP A 89 15.93 -22.32 -4.10
C ASP A 89 16.05 -20.81 -4.28
N SER A 90 14.92 -20.10 -4.25
CA SER A 90 14.83 -18.67 -4.55
C SER A 90 14.52 -17.85 -3.30
N LYS A 91 15.24 -16.74 -3.14
CA LYS A 91 14.92 -15.68 -2.18
C LYS A 91 14.05 -14.57 -2.78
N MET A 92 13.48 -14.84 -3.94
CA MET A 92 12.72 -13.89 -4.73
C MET A 92 11.28 -14.35 -4.91
N VAL A 93 10.35 -13.43 -4.69
CA VAL A 93 8.93 -13.61 -4.98
C VAL A 93 8.70 -13.28 -6.45
N LYS A 94 8.12 -14.20 -7.21
CA LYS A 94 7.79 -14.04 -8.63
C LYS A 94 6.28 -13.92 -8.81
N ARG A 95 5.85 -13.09 -9.75
CA ARG A 95 4.46 -13.04 -10.22
C ARG A 95 4.31 -13.81 -11.54
N LYS A 96 3.30 -14.68 -11.65
CA LYS A 96 2.96 -15.40 -12.89
C LYS A 96 1.44 -15.46 -13.09
N LEU A 97 1.03 -15.62 -14.35
CA LEU A 97 -0.35 -15.97 -14.70
C LEU A 97 -0.57 -17.50 -14.60
N ASP A 98 -1.61 -17.90 -13.88
CA ASP A 98 -2.12 -19.27 -13.82
C ASP A 98 -3.47 -19.32 -14.56
N LEU A 99 -3.41 -19.66 -15.84
CA LEU A 99 -4.58 -19.72 -16.71
C LEU A 99 -5.48 -20.93 -16.41
N LEU A 100 -4.95 -21.94 -15.72
CA LEU A 100 -5.67 -23.17 -15.41
C LEU A 100 -6.52 -22.98 -14.16
N ASN A 101 -5.91 -22.46 -13.09
CA ASN A 101 -6.56 -22.38 -11.78
C ASN A 101 -6.85 -20.93 -11.38
N PRO A 102 -8.11 -20.58 -11.05
CA PRO A 102 -8.41 -19.29 -10.45
C PRO A 102 -7.92 -19.26 -8.99
N HIS A 103 -7.23 -18.18 -8.63
CA HIS A 103 -6.75 -17.89 -7.29
C HIS A 103 -7.65 -16.88 -6.60
N LYS A 104 -7.43 -16.68 -5.30
CA LYS A 104 -8.19 -15.73 -4.47
C LYS A 104 -7.26 -14.66 -3.91
N VAL A 105 -7.71 -13.41 -3.96
CA VAL A 105 -7.03 -12.23 -3.40
C VAL A 105 -8.00 -11.43 -2.55
N GLU A 106 -7.49 -10.68 -1.58
CA GLU A 106 -8.33 -9.81 -0.76
C GLU A 106 -8.31 -8.39 -1.35
N LEU A 107 -9.47 -7.76 -1.50
CA LEU A 107 -9.57 -6.33 -1.82
C LEU A 107 -9.54 -5.53 -0.51
N THR A 108 -8.75 -4.47 -0.48
CA THR A 108 -8.67 -3.55 0.65
C THR A 108 -8.83 -2.10 0.20
N GLY A 109 -9.48 -1.30 1.05
CA GLY A 109 -9.59 0.14 0.85
C GLY A 109 -8.43 0.85 1.53
N HIS A 110 -7.62 1.54 0.74
CA HIS A 110 -6.52 2.36 1.22
C HIS A 110 -6.88 3.84 1.20
N ARG A 111 -6.39 4.58 2.18
CA ARG A 111 -6.59 6.03 2.29
C ARG A 111 -5.51 6.73 1.50
N HIS A 112 -5.87 7.24 0.35
CA HIS A 112 -5.02 8.14 -0.40
C HIS A 112 -5.23 9.57 0.12
N LEU A 113 -4.15 10.29 0.41
CA LEU A 113 -4.22 11.67 0.88
C LEU A 113 -3.65 12.64 -0.14
N LEU A 114 -4.35 13.76 -0.26
CA LEU A 114 -3.93 14.95 -0.96
C LEU A 114 -3.75 16.07 0.07
N ILE A 115 -2.56 16.66 0.14
CA ILE A 115 -2.29 17.83 0.96
C ILE A 115 -2.34 19.06 0.06
N GLU A 116 -3.28 19.98 0.33
CA GLU A 116 -3.34 21.28 -0.34
C GLU A 116 -2.67 22.33 0.55
N THR A 117 -1.72 23.07 -0.01
CA THR A 117 -1.02 24.18 0.66
C THR A 117 -1.76 25.51 0.49
N ASN A 118 -1.38 26.52 1.28
CA ASN A 118 -2.01 27.84 1.28
C ASN A 118 -1.91 28.57 -0.07
N ASP A 119 -0.86 28.30 -0.85
CA ASP A 119 -0.64 28.80 -2.21
C ASP A 119 -1.43 28.03 -3.29
N GLY A 120 -2.11 26.94 -2.91
CA GLY A 120 -2.95 26.14 -3.80
C GLY A 120 -2.24 24.96 -4.47
N GLU A 121 -0.96 24.70 -4.18
CA GLU A 121 -0.30 23.48 -4.64
C GLU A 121 -0.92 22.24 -3.96
N GLN A 122 -0.89 21.10 -4.66
CA GLN A 122 -1.41 19.83 -4.16
C GLN A 122 -0.32 18.76 -4.22
N PHE A 123 -0.17 18.03 -3.12
CA PHE A 123 0.80 16.96 -2.98
C PHE A 123 0.10 15.66 -2.62
N ASP A 124 0.31 14.64 -3.44
CA ASP A 124 -0.07 13.28 -3.11
C ASP A 124 0.86 12.73 -2.03
N VAL A 125 0.26 12.13 -1.01
CA VAL A 125 1.02 11.35 -0.02
C VAL A 125 1.32 10.00 -0.64
N GLY A 126 2.61 9.64 -0.66
CA GLY A 126 3.08 8.40 -1.26
C GLY A 126 2.50 7.15 -0.61
N PHE A 127 2.49 6.07 -1.39
CA PHE A 127 2.19 4.72 -0.90
C PHE A 127 3.48 4.05 -0.44
N ASP A 128 3.56 3.69 0.83
CA ASP A 128 4.77 3.09 1.40
C ASP A 128 4.67 1.58 1.53
N GLY A 129 5.68 0.91 0.99
CA GLY A 129 5.82 -0.54 1.07
C GLY A 129 4.97 -1.29 0.06
N ASN A 130 5.28 -2.57 -0.11
CA ASN A 130 4.68 -3.45 -1.11
C ASN A 130 4.27 -4.81 -0.51
N CYS A 131 4.48 -5.03 0.79
CA CYS A 131 4.05 -6.25 1.46
C CYS A 131 3.53 -5.99 2.87
N MET A 132 2.48 -6.71 3.28
CA MET A 132 1.89 -6.56 4.62
C MET A 132 2.80 -7.11 5.72
N ASN A 133 3.61 -8.12 5.41
CA ASN A 133 4.56 -8.74 6.32
C ASN A 133 5.80 -9.13 5.53
N LEU A 134 6.99 -8.88 6.10
CA LEU A 134 8.26 -9.37 5.58
C LEU A 134 8.52 -10.79 6.09
N ILE A 135 9.07 -11.65 5.22
CA ILE A 135 9.60 -12.96 5.61
C ILE A 135 11.13 -12.88 5.56
N GLU A 136 11.78 -13.48 6.56
CA GLU A 136 13.25 -13.54 6.62
C GLU A 136 13.81 -14.25 5.39
N GLY A 137 14.88 -13.66 4.82
CA GLY A 137 15.56 -14.21 3.66
C GLY A 137 14.89 -13.91 2.32
N ILE A 138 13.79 -13.16 2.26
CA ILE A 138 13.29 -12.61 0.99
C ILE A 138 14.04 -11.32 0.67
N GLU A 139 14.65 -11.28 -0.52
CA GLU A 139 15.52 -10.19 -0.93
C GLU A 139 14.89 -9.33 -2.04
N GLN A 140 14.02 -9.91 -2.88
CA GLN A 140 13.48 -9.24 -4.06
C GLN A 140 12.03 -9.65 -4.37
N LEU A 141 11.25 -8.72 -4.90
CA LEU A 141 9.97 -8.95 -5.56
C LEU A 141 10.15 -8.72 -7.06
N GLN A 142 9.85 -9.73 -7.87
CA GLN A 142 9.76 -9.62 -9.32
C GLN A 142 8.30 -9.40 -9.73
N ILE A 143 8.03 -8.22 -10.27
CA ILE A 143 6.70 -7.81 -10.69
C ILE A 143 6.77 -7.54 -12.20
N GLY A 144 6.37 -8.52 -13.01
CA GLY A 144 6.62 -8.43 -14.46
C GLY A 144 8.11 -8.35 -14.75
N ASP A 145 8.55 -7.26 -15.40
CA ASP A 145 9.93 -7.06 -15.86
C ASP A 145 10.79 -6.22 -14.90
N HIS A 146 10.26 -5.78 -13.76
CA HIS A 146 11.02 -5.01 -12.76
C HIS A 146 11.23 -5.79 -11.46
N PHE A 147 12.30 -5.40 -10.76
CA PHE A 147 12.67 -5.92 -9.45
C PHE A 147 12.69 -4.78 -8.45
N GLU A 148 12.13 -5.03 -7.27
CA GLU A 148 12.15 -4.10 -6.16
C GLU A 148 12.40 -4.85 -4.84
N ALA A 149 12.95 -4.16 -3.85
CA ALA A 149 13.12 -4.73 -2.53
C ALA A 149 11.75 -4.90 -1.84
N PRO A 150 11.54 -5.98 -1.08
CA PRO A 150 10.34 -6.10 -0.25
C PRO A 150 10.43 -5.08 0.89
N VAL A 151 9.42 -4.23 1.00
CA VAL A 151 9.31 -3.20 2.04
C VAL A 151 7.97 -3.37 2.74
N GLU A 152 8.00 -3.43 4.06
CA GLU A 152 6.78 -3.56 4.86
C GLU A 152 5.87 -2.36 4.66
N TYR A 153 4.59 -2.64 4.47
CA TYR A 153 3.55 -1.65 4.25
C TYR A 153 3.45 -0.73 5.47
N PHE A 154 3.51 0.58 5.20
CA PHE A 154 3.34 1.62 6.21
C PHE A 154 2.18 2.53 5.82
N ASP A 155 1.14 2.57 6.66
CA ASP A 155 -0.02 3.43 6.45
C ASP A 155 0.30 4.90 6.81
N ARG A 156 1.17 5.53 6.01
CA ARG A 156 1.58 6.94 6.16
C ARG A 156 0.38 7.87 6.21
N ALA A 157 -0.62 7.60 5.37
CA ALA A 157 -1.85 8.36 5.34
C ALA A 157 -2.54 8.41 6.71
N SER A 158 -2.74 7.28 7.37
CA SER A 158 -3.34 7.24 8.70
C SER A 158 -2.54 8.04 9.74
N GLU A 159 -1.22 7.94 9.71
CA GLU A 159 -0.36 8.69 10.64
C GLU A 159 -0.41 10.21 10.37
N ILE A 160 -0.41 10.65 9.10
CA ILE A 160 -0.56 12.06 8.72
C ILE A 160 -1.94 12.60 9.15
N LEU A 161 -3.01 11.82 9.00
CA LEU A 161 -4.34 12.22 9.48
C LEU A 161 -4.38 12.42 11.00
N ASN A 162 -3.65 11.59 11.76
CA ASN A 162 -3.54 11.76 13.20
C ASN A 162 -2.83 13.06 13.57
N ILE A 163 -1.79 13.44 12.82
CA ILE A 163 -1.10 14.72 12.99
C ILE A 163 -2.02 15.89 12.62
N ALA A 164 -2.70 15.81 11.48
CA ALA A 164 -3.63 16.83 11.02
C ALA A 164 -4.70 17.17 12.06
N LYS A 165 -5.30 16.14 12.68
CA LYS A 165 -6.27 16.29 13.77
C LYS A 165 -5.68 17.02 14.97
N LYS A 166 -4.45 16.68 15.38
CA LYS A 166 -3.77 17.33 16.52
C LYS A 166 -3.40 18.78 16.23
N GLN A 167 -3.09 19.10 14.98
CA GLN A 167 -2.70 20.43 14.51
C GLN A 167 -3.90 21.28 14.06
N ASN A 168 -5.13 20.81 14.25
CA ASN A 168 -6.37 21.47 13.83
C ASN A 168 -6.41 21.84 12.34
N ILE A 169 -5.75 21.04 11.49
CA ILE A 169 -5.82 21.21 10.04
C ILE A 169 -7.19 20.76 9.54
N LYS A 170 -7.76 21.51 8.59
CA LYS A 170 -9.04 21.15 7.95
C LYS A 170 -8.89 19.83 7.18
N ILE A 171 -9.67 18.83 7.56
CA ILE A 171 -9.74 17.54 6.87
C ILE A 171 -11.05 17.47 6.09
N MET A 172 -10.96 17.16 4.80
CA MET A 172 -12.07 16.88 3.93
C MET A 172 -12.02 15.41 3.54
N SER A 173 -13.19 14.76 3.55
CA SER A 173 -13.35 13.43 2.99
C SER A 173 -14.12 13.57 1.69
N HIS A 174 -13.51 13.18 0.58
CA HIS A 174 -14.26 12.82 -0.62
C HIS A 174 -14.36 11.32 -0.58
N ILE A 175 -15.53 10.85 -0.16
CA ILE A 175 -15.90 9.47 -0.38
C ILE A 175 -16.14 9.35 -1.88
#